data_AF-A0A1I1BNR8-F1
#
_entry.id   AF-A0A1I1BNR8-F1
#
_cell.length_a   1.000
_cell.length_b   1.000
_cell.length_c   1.000
_cell.angle_alpha   90.00
_cell.angle_beta   90.00
_cell.angle_gamma   90.00
#
_symmetry.space_group_name_H-M   'P 1'
#
loop_
_entity.id
_entity.type
_entity.pdbx_description
1 polymer ?
#
loop_
_entity_poly.entity_id
_entity_poly.type
_entity_poly.pdbx_seq_one_letter_code
_entity_poly.pdbx_strand_id
1 'polypeptide(L)'
;MKIYQLISDKQDQLFYDNMEKSYQVYFENQFNGVPVKRWGDIKFYSTQGLDLDMIALSAGTPALSKRAVGATKDLLADKVETLPLEHDYFKLFAINVLHVIPALDRSRSQLTLWPDGGIRKITQYVFSQDIIKDAAIFKIPEFKSTYIFVTDVFRDRVLQHNLTGFRFIELWDSEADPTAQEMQRQRYLERLAEIEQGPAYSFAEVTERMRKENKAAVSGKQKLQLDENDSLLIGDLVEDTLTYAWMNPIYIPPLFLDMKWHLVEKEPELKFGRRK
;
A
#
# COMPACT_ATOMS: atom_id res chain seq x y z
N MET A 1 16.12 4.63 -12.62
CA MET A 1 16.06 4.28 -11.17
C MET A 1 14.66 4.51 -10.66
N LYS A 2 14.07 3.54 -9.97
CA LYS A 2 12.69 3.64 -9.47
C LYS A 2 12.60 3.59 -7.95
N ILE A 3 11.58 4.25 -7.40
CA ILE A 3 11.28 4.28 -5.97
C ILE A 3 9.88 3.76 -5.72
N TYR A 4 9.79 2.89 -4.72
CA TYR A 4 8.54 2.26 -4.31
C TYR A 4 8.25 2.55 -2.85
N GLN A 5 6.97 2.74 -2.53
CA GLN A 5 6.50 2.53 -1.17
C GLN A 5 6.45 1.03 -0.89
N LEU A 6 7.08 0.61 0.20
CA LEU A 6 7.00 -0.75 0.70
C LEU A 6 5.79 -0.91 1.61
N ILE A 7 4.88 -1.82 1.27
CA ILE A 7 3.73 -2.21 2.09
C ILE A 7 3.57 -3.74 2.12
N SER A 8 2.90 -4.26 3.15
CA SER A 8 2.51 -5.67 3.19
C SER A 8 1.29 -5.93 2.32
N ASP A 9 1.19 -7.13 1.76
CA ASP A 9 0.03 -7.62 0.99
C ASP A 9 -1.23 -7.89 1.85
N LYS A 10 -1.15 -7.70 3.18
CA LYS A 10 -2.25 -7.68 4.16
C LYS A 10 -3.04 -9.00 4.32
N GLN A 11 -2.49 -10.14 3.89
CA GLN A 11 -3.20 -11.41 4.08
C GLN A 11 -3.06 -11.96 5.51
N ASP A 12 -1.89 -11.79 6.13
CA ASP A 12 -1.63 -12.23 7.50
C ASP A 12 -1.44 -11.06 8.48
N GLN A 13 -1.84 -11.28 9.73
CA GLN A 13 -1.68 -10.32 10.83
C GLN A 13 -1.01 -10.97 12.02
N LEU A 14 -0.10 -10.22 12.63
CA LEU A 14 0.47 -10.56 13.94
C LEU A 14 -0.33 -9.84 15.03
N PHE A 15 -0.75 -10.61 16.02
CA PHE A 15 -1.35 -10.13 17.25
C PHE A 15 -0.29 -10.16 18.35
N TYR A 16 -0.48 -9.36 19.39
CA TYR A 16 0.41 -9.35 20.53
C TYR A 16 -0.31 -8.99 21.82
N ASP A 17 0.25 -9.44 22.93
CA ASP A 17 -0.35 -9.28 24.24
C ASP A 17 -0.60 -7.82 24.60
N ASN A 18 -1.77 -7.55 25.19
CA ASN A 18 -2.18 -6.25 25.69
C ASN A 18 -1.91 -5.12 24.66
N MET A 19 -2.49 -5.27 23.46
CA MET A 19 -2.15 -4.51 22.26
C MET A 19 -2.00 -2.99 22.50
N GLU A 20 -2.92 -2.38 23.26
CA GLU A 20 -2.88 -0.95 23.57
C GLU A 20 -1.67 -0.58 24.44
N LYS A 21 -1.49 -1.26 25.58
CA LYS A 21 -0.37 -0.99 26.50
C LYS A 21 0.97 -1.29 25.85
N SER A 22 1.06 -2.40 25.12
CA SER A 22 2.27 -2.79 24.40
C SER A 22 2.58 -1.81 23.27
N TYR A 23 1.58 -1.29 22.56
CA TYR A 23 1.78 -0.25 21.55
C TYR A 23 2.41 1.01 22.15
N GLN A 24 1.82 1.54 23.23
CA GLN A 24 2.32 2.74 23.92
C GLN A 24 3.76 2.57 24.42
N VAL A 25 4.11 1.37 24.90
CA VAL A 25 5.43 1.11 25.48
C VAL A 25 6.49 0.85 24.42
N TYR A 26 6.17 0.11 23.35
CA TYR A 26 7.16 -0.47 22.44
C TYR A 26 7.13 0.09 21.01
N PHE A 27 6.01 0.67 20.57
CA PHE A 27 5.85 1.13 19.18
C PHE A 27 5.69 2.65 19.09
N GLU A 28 4.92 3.25 19.99
CA GLU A 28 4.60 4.67 19.95
C GLU A 28 5.87 5.53 19.93
N ASN A 29 6.03 6.29 18.85
CA ASN A 29 7.17 7.20 18.61
C ASN A 29 8.57 6.54 18.63
N GLN A 30 8.68 5.22 18.48
CA GLN A 30 9.97 4.51 18.48
C GLN A 30 10.51 4.19 17.08
N PHE A 31 9.64 3.91 16.10
CA PHE A 31 10.03 3.52 14.72
C PHE A 31 10.13 4.71 13.76
N ASN A 32 10.86 5.75 14.16
CA ASN A 32 10.90 7.05 13.49
C ASN A 32 12.28 7.42 12.94
N GLY A 33 13.14 6.44 12.68
CA GLY A 33 14.46 6.66 12.11
C GLY A 33 15.59 6.86 13.11
N VAL A 34 15.36 6.56 14.38
CA VAL A 34 16.42 6.43 15.38
C VAL A 34 16.34 5.05 16.05
N PRO A 35 17.42 4.57 16.67
CA PRO A 35 17.40 3.29 17.39
C PRO A 35 16.30 3.24 18.46
N VAL A 36 15.62 2.11 18.54
CA VAL A 36 14.55 1.87 19.52
C VAL A 36 15.16 1.84 20.91
N LYS A 37 14.60 2.65 21.82
CA LYS A 37 15.11 2.80 23.18
C LYS A 37 14.63 1.69 24.10
N ARG A 38 13.43 1.16 23.81
CA ARG A 38 12.80 0.11 24.60
C ARG A 38 12.18 -0.91 23.67
N TRP A 39 12.79 -2.08 23.64
CA TRP A 39 12.31 -3.28 22.97
C TRP A 39 12.35 -4.44 23.96
N GLY A 40 11.36 -5.33 23.94
CA GLY A 40 11.29 -6.37 24.98
C GLY A 40 10.19 -7.40 24.80
N ASP A 41 9.94 -8.13 25.89
CA ASP A 41 9.15 -9.36 26.04
C ASP A 41 7.66 -9.16 25.71
N ILE A 42 7.38 -9.00 24.42
CA ILE A 42 6.04 -9.03 23.87
C ILE A 42 5.91 -10.38 23.20
N LYS A 43 4.98 -11.20 23.69
CA LYS A 43 4.61 -12.42 22.99
C LYS A 43 3.68 -12.09 21.82
N PHE A 44 4.08 -12.55 20.64
CA PHE A 44 3.35 -12.40 19.40
C PHE A 44 2.66 -13.72 19.02
N TYR A 45 1.50 -13.58 18.38
CA TYR A 45 0.64 -14.69 17.96
C TYR A 45 0.15 -14.45 16.53
N SER A 46 -0.16 -15.53 15.80
CA SER A 46 -0.84 -15.48 14.50
C SER A 46 -2.06 -16.38 14.50
N THR A 47 -3.07 -16.04 13.68
CA THR A 47 -4.32 -16.81 13.58
C THR A 47 -4.17 -18.09 12.75
N GLN A 48 -3.24 -18.12 11.78
CA GLN A 48 -2.85 -19.28 10.97
C GLN A 48 -1.35 -19.21 10.60
N GLY A 49 -0.83 -20.25 9.95
CA GLY A 49 0.59 -20.38 9.62
C GLY A 49 1.12 -19.18 8.83
N LEU A 50 2.18 -18.55 9.33
CA LEU A 50 2.85 -17.43 8.66
C LEU A 50 3.72 -17.98 7.54
N ASP A 51 3.15 -18.09 6.34
CA ASP A 51 3.89 -18.43 5.11
C ASP A 51 4.44 -17.18 4.39
N LEU A 52 4.36 -16.01 5.04
CA LEU A 52 4.86 -14.74 4.53
C LEU A 52 6.25 -14.40 5.07
N ASP A 53 7.11 -13.93 4.18
CA ASP A 53 8.43 -13.41 4.51
C ASP A 53 8.40 -11.96 5.05
N MET A 54 7.34 -11.20 4.77
CA MET A 54 7.06 -9.88 5.36
C MET A 54 5.62 -9.76 5.85
N ILE A 55 5.45 -9.24 7.06
CA ILE A 55 4.14 -9.02 7.71
C ILE A 55 4.09 -7.59 8.24
N ALA A 56 2.94 -6.92 8.17
CA ALA A 56 2.79 -5.61 8.81
C ALA A 56 2.58 -5.77 10.32
N LEU A 57 3.41 -5.11 11.14
CA LEU A 57 3.18 -4.99 12.59
C LEU A 57 2.39 -3.72 12.93
N SER A 58 2.82 -2.60 12.36
CA SER A 58 2.18 -1.30 12.51
C SER A 58 2.52 -0.42 11.31
N ALA A 59 2.00 0.82 11.29
CA ALA A 59 2.36 1.77 10.26
C ALA A 59 3.88 1.97 10.21
N GLY A 60 4.47 1.79 9.02
CA GLY A 60 5.90 2.02 8.80
C GLY A 60 6.83 1.05 9.52
N THR A 61 6.31 -0.09 9.99
CA THR A 61 7.05 -1.10 10.76
C THR A 61 6.66 -2.51 10.30
N PRO A 62 7.43 -3.13 9.39
CA PRO A 62 7.23 -4.52 9.02
C PRO A 62 7.98 -5.47 9.97
N ALA A 63 7.45 -6.68 10.11
CA ALA A 63 8.20 -7.84 10.56
C ALA A 63 8.72 -8.61 9.35
N LEU A 64 9.99 -9.04 9.41
CA LEU A 64 10.59 -9.91 8.42
C LEU A 64 10.94 -11.27 9.00
N SER A 65 10.78 -12.30 8.19
CA SER A 65 11.27 -13.64 8.50
C SER A 65 12.80 -13.67 8.56
N LYS A 66 13.37 -14.65 9.26
CA LYS A 66 14.82 -14.91 9.21
C LYS A 66 15.35 -15.07 7.78
N ARG A 67 14.56 -15.67 6.88
CA ARG A 67 14.92 -15.85 5.47
C ARG A 67 15.00 -14.51 4.75
N ALA A 68 14.01 -13.63 4.92
CA ALA A 68 13.98 -12.31 4.32
C ALA A 68 15.14 -11.43 4.81
N VAL A 69 15.40 -11.41 6.12
CA VAL A 69 16.55 -10.70 6.70
C VAL A 69 17.86 -11.25 6.12
N GLY A 70 17.98 -12.56 5.96
CA GLY A 70 19.16 -13.19 5.37
C GLY A 70 19.39 -12.80 3.91
N ALA A 71 18.35 -12.84 3.08
CA ALA A 71 18.41 -12.53 1.64
C ALA A 71 18.67 -11.05 1.34
N THR A 72 18.32 -10.16 2.26
CA THR A 72 18.46 -8.70 2.12
C THR A 72 19.53 -8.11 3.04
N LYS A 73 20.33 -8.94 3.71
CA LYS A 73 21.24 -8.52 4.79
C LYS A 73 22.20 -7.40 4.40
N ASP A 74 22.79 -7.48 3.21
CA ASP A 74 23.69 -6.48 2.62
C ASP A 74 22.98 -5.14 2.34
N LEU A 75 21.69 -5.20 2.01
CA LEU A 75 20.87 -4.02 1.74
C LEU A 75 20.33 -3.37 3.02
N LEU A 76 20.13 -4.16 4.09
CA LEU A 76 19.67 -3.70 5.39
C LEU A 76 20.83 -3.13 6.23
N ALA A 77 21.98 -3.81 6.23
CA ALA A 77 23.26 -3.44 6.85
C ALA A 77 23.16 -2.46 8.05
N ASP A 78 23.82 -1.31 7.96
CA ASP A 78 23.81 -0.23 8.95
C ASP A 78 22.58 0.70 8.84
N LYS A 79 21.69 0.42 7.87
CA LYS A 79 20.53 1.25 7.54
C LYS A 79 19.29 0.89 8.34
N VAL A 80 19.32 -0.27 9.01
CA VAL A 80 18.19 -0.85 9.71
C VAL A 80 18.65 -1.46 11.03
N GLU A 81 17.83 -1.27 12.06
CA GLU A 81 17.89 -2.02 13.30
C GLU A 81 16.86 -3.18 13.24
N THR A 82 17.34 -4.40 13.46
CA THR A 82 16.51 -5.61 13.48
C THR A 82 16.22 -6.03 14.93
N LEU A 83 14.95 -6.03 15.31
CA LEU A 83 14.50 -6.28 16.68
C LEU A 83 13.77 -7.63 16.75
N PRO A 84 14.23 -8.62 17.54
CA PRO A 84 13.63 -9.94 17.55
C PRO A 84 12.20 -9.92 18.11
N LEU A 85 11.30 -10.70 17.52
CA LEU A 85 9.95 -10.94 18.05
C LEU A 85 9.93 -12.27 18.81
N GLU A 86 9.27 -12.30 19.96
CA GLU A 86 8.98 -13.55 20.66
C GLU A 86 7.72 -14.19 20.09
N HIS A 87 7.88 -15.24 19.27
CA HIS A 87 6.78 -15.98 18.66
C HIS A 87 7.08 -17.48 18.74
N ASP A 88 6.09 -18.29 19.13
CA ASP A 88 6.29 -19.71 19.47
C ASP A 88 6.79 -20.55 18.27
N TYR A 89 6.33 -20.24 17.05
CA TYR A 89 6.63 -21.05 15.85
C TYR A 89 7.59 -20.41 14.84
N PHE A 90 7.67 -19.08 14.77
CA PHE A 90 8.34 -18.37 13.69
C PHE A 90 9.41 -17.43 14.21
N LYS A 91 10.58 -17.43 13.57
CA LYS A 91 11.66 -16.51 13.89
C LYS A 91 11.53 -15.24 13.05
N LEU A 92 10.94 -14.21 13.66
CA LEU A 92 10.60 -12.93 13.04
C LEU A 92 11.39 -11.78 13.69
N PHE A 93 11.53 -10.70 12.94
CA PHE A 93 12.22 -9.49 13.37
C PHE A 93 11.44 -8.25 12.95
N ALA A 94 11.08 -7.38 13.90
CA ALA A 94 10.65 -6.02 13.58
C ALA A 94 11.81 -5.25 12.94
N ILE A 95 11.50 -4.51 11.88
CA ILE A 95 12.47 -3.75 11.09
C ILE A 95 12.28 -2.27 11.38
N ASN A 96 13.25 -1.68 12.07
CA ASN A 96 13.33 -0.24 12.26
C ASN A 96 14.33 0.35 11.25
N VAL A 97 13.82 1.03 10.22
CA VAL A 97 14.68 1.71 9.25
C VAL A 97 15.26 2.97 9.88
N LEU A 98 16.58 3.01 10.05
CA LEU A 98 17.33 4.13 10.64
C LEU A 98 17.71 5.17 9.58
N HIS A 99 17.80 4.75 8.32
CA HIS A 99 18.23 5.60 7.23
C HIS A 99 17.14 6.59 6.82
N VAL A 100 17.14 7.78 7.42
CA VAL A 100 16.24 8.88 7.07
C VAL A 100 16.94 9.85 6.14
N ILE A 101 16.44 9.99 4.92
CA ILE A 101 17.07 10.79 3.86
C ILE A 101 16.12 11.92 3.44
N PRO A 102 16.55 13.20 3.45
CA PRO A 102 15.75 14.34 2.98
C PRO A 102 15.74 14.41 1.46
N ALA A 103 15.21 13.36 0.82
CA ALA A 103 15.30 13.17 -0.63
C ALA A 103 14.12 13.73 -1.42
N LEU A 104 13.03 14.10 -0.76
CA LEU A 104 11.84 14.63 -1.41
C LEU A 104 12.09 16.05 -1.90
N ASP A 105 11.96 16.26 -3.21
CA ASP A 105 11.93 17.60 -3.79
C ASP A 105 10.51 18.17 -3.64
N ARG A 106 10.28 18.90 -2.56
CA ARG A 106 8.98 19.51 -2.26
C ARG A 106 8.52 20.52 -3.31
N SER A 107 9.44 21.13 -4.06
CA SER A 107 9.11 22.15 -5.05
C SER A 107 8.54 21.55 -6.33
N ARG A 108 8.98 20.34 -6.68
CA ARG A 108 8.53 19.59 -7.87
C ARG A 108 7.51 18.50 -7.55
N SER A 109 7.36 18.13 -6.27
CA SER A 109 6.33 17.19 -5.82
C SER A 109 4.95 17.85 -5.73
N GLN A 110 3.89 17.10 -6.02
CA GLN A 110 2.52 17.58 -5.80
C GLN A 110 2.07 17.27 -4.38
N LEU A 111 1.88 18.34 -3.59
CA LEU A 111 1.58 18.27 -2.17
C LEU A 111 0.22 18.90 -1.89
N THR A 112 -0.57 18.24 -1.05
CA THR A 112 -1.66 18.90 -0.34
C THR A 112 -1.22 19.17 1.08
N LEU A 113 -1.49 20.37 1.57
CA LEU A 113 -1.09 20.82 2.89
C LEU A 113 -2.30 20.90 3.81
N TRP A 114 -2.07 20.68 5.09
CA TRP A 114 -2.97 21.13 6.15
C TRP A 114 -2.88 22.66 6.30
N PRO A 115 -3.87 23.30 6.96
CA PRO A 115 -3.82 24.75 7.21
C PRO A 115 -2.59 25.23 7.98
N ASP A 116 -1.95 24.35 8.77
CA ASP A 116 -0.72 24.62 9.53
C ASP A 116 0.57 24.47 8.69
N GLY A 117 0.45 24.15 7.40
CA GLY A 117 1.58 23.94 6.50
C GLY A 117 2.17 22.53 6.54
N GLY A 118 1.66 21.61 7.37
CA GLY A 118 2.04 20.21 7.37
C GLY A 118 1.61 19.50 6.08
N ILE A 119 2.40 18.52 5.60
CA ILE A 119 2.00 17.73 4.43
C ILE A 119 0.86 16.81 4.82
N ARG A 120 -0.31 17.00 4.20
CA ARG A 120 -1.48 16.14 4.34
C ARG A 120 -1.35 14.88 3.50
N LYS A 121 -0.99 15.06 2.22
CA LYS A 121 -0.83 13.96 1.25
C LYS A 121 0.10 14.42 0.14
N ILE A 122 0.93 13.50 -0.34
CA ILE A 122 1.70 13.65 -1.57
C ILE A 122 0.98 12.84 -2.64
N THR A 123 0.58 13.50 -3.71
CA THR A 123 -0.07 12.84 -4.86
C THR A 123 0.94 12.49 -5.95
N GLN A 124 2.05 13.21 -6.01
CA GLN A 124 3.16 12.91 -6.90
C GLN A 124 4.47 13.16 -6.17
N TYR A 125 5.33 12.14 -6.15
CA TYR A 125 6.64 12.22 -5.53
C TYR A 125 7.67 12.61 -6.59
N VAL A 126 8.55 13.54 -6.24
CA VAL A 126 9.80 13.77 -6.99
C VAL A 126 10.94 13.62 -5.99
N PHE A 127 11.82 12.65 -6.26
CA PHE A 127 13.00 12.43 -5.43
C PHE A 127 14.26 12.99 -6.09
N SER A 128 15.21 13.45 -5.27
CA SER A 128 16.54 13.84 -5.73
C SER A 128 17.42 12.60 -5.88
N GLN A 129 17.61 12.13 -7.12
CA GLN A 129 18.34 10.91 -7.44
C GLN A 129 19.75 10.88 -6.82
N ASP A 130 20.48 11.98 -6.89
CA ASP A 130 21.85 12.08 -6.41
C ASP A 130 21.97 11.80 -4.90
N ILE A 131 20.91 12.10 -4.14
CA ILE A 131 20.86 11.92 -2.68
C ILE A 131 20.56 10.45 -2.33
N ILE A 132 19.80 9.73 -3.16
CA ILE A 132 19.30 8.37 -2.83
C ILE A 132 19.91 7.25 -3.65
N LYS A 133 20.83 7.55 -4.58
CA LYS A 133 21.46 6.58 -5.48
C LYS A 133 22.11 5.38 -4.78
N ASP A 134 22.59 5.56 -3.55
CA ASP A 134 23.26 4.51 -2.77
C ASP A 134 22.32 3.87 -1.72
N ALA A 135 21.04 4.23 -1.70
CA ALA A 135 20.07 3.70 -0.73
C ALA A 135 19.29 2.52 -1.32
N ALA A 136 19.18 1.42 -0.55
CA ALA A 136 18.28 0.32 -0.87
C ALA A 136 16.92 0.45 -0.17
N ILE A 137 16.95 0.88 1.09
CA ILE A 137 15.79 1.09 1.97
C ILE A 137 16.01 2.37 2.77
N PHE A 138 14.97 3.19 2.91
CA PHE A 138 15.03 4.45 3.63
C PHE A 138 13.65 4.97 4.06
N LYS A 139 13.67 6.03 4.87
CA LYS A 139 12.52 6.86 5.26
C LYS A 139 12.78 8.30 4.81
N ILE A 140 11.73 9.10 4.68
CA ILE A 140 11.86 10.57 4.50
C ILE A 140 11.38 11.30 5.77
N PRO A 141 11.89 12.51 6.08
CA PRO A 141 11.50 13.26 7.27
C PRO A 141 10.00 13.43 7.44
N GLU A 142 9.27 13.61 6.34
CA GLU A 142 7.83 13.89 6.33
C GLU A 142 6.97 12.69 6.74
N PHE A 143 7.44 11.46 6.51
CA PHE A 143 6.70 10.23 6.79
C PHE A 143 7.51 9.19 7.56
N LYS A 144 8.50 9.64 8.33
CA LYS A 144 9.45 8.76 9.04
C LYS A 144 8.77 7.77 10.00
N SER A 145 7.56 8.02 10.47
CA SER A 145 6.82 7.10 11.35
C SER A 145 5.84 6.18 10.62
N THR A 146 5.59 6.39 9.32
CA THR A 146 4.46 5.74 8.64
C THR A 146 4.87 5.01 7.36
N TYR A 147 5.78 5.55 6.57
CA TYR A 147 6.15 4.99 5.26
C TYR A 147 7.59 4.50 5.26
N ILE A 148 7.84 3.46 4.47
CA ILE A 148 9.17 2.97 4.11
C ILE A 148 9.26 3.04 2.59
N PHE A 149 10.40 3.53 2.11
CA PHE A 149 10.72 3.64 0.69
C PHE A 149 11.86 2.70 0.37
N VAL A 150 11.80 2.12 -0.83
CA VAL A 150 12.81 1.20 -1.34
C VAL A 150 13.10 1.49 -2.81
N THR A 151 14.34 1.22 -3.23
CA THR A 151 14.73 1.30 -4.65
C THR A 151 14.41 0.00 -5.39
N ASP A 152 14.56 0.05 -6.72
CA ASP A 152 14.63 -1.13 -7.59
C ASP A 152 15.62 -2.20 -7.08
N VAL A 153 16.80 -1.81 -6.59
CA VAL A 153 17.79 -2.75 -6.02
C VAL A 153 17.19 -3.65 -4.92
N PHE A 154 16.44 -3.07 -3.98
CA PHE A 154 15.81 -3.84 -2.91
C PHE A 154 14.65 -4.68 -3.43
N ARG A 155 13.78 -4.10 -4.26
CA ARG A 155 12.64 -4.81 -4.86
C ARG A 155 13.12 -6.03 -5.65
N ASP A 156 14.11 -5.85 -6.50
CA ASP A 156 14.60 -6.89 -7.39
C ASP A 156 15.26 -8.02 -6.57
N ARG A 157 15.92 -7.70 -5.46
CA ARG A 157 16.41 -8.72 -4.52
C ARG A 157 15.28 -9.57 -3.93
N VAL A 158 14.21 -8.91 -3.49
CA VAL A 158 13.03 -9.61 -2.94
C VAL A 158 12.44 -10.56 -3.98
N LEU A 159 12.28 -10.09 -5.22
CA LEU A 159 11.75 -10.89 -6.32
C LEU A 159 12.68 -12.06 -6.71
N GLN A 160 13.99 -11.83 -6.81
CA GLN A 160 14.99 -12.86 -7.13
C GLN A 160 14.98 -14.01 -6.13
N HIS A 161 14.76 -13.71 -4.85
CA HIS A 161 14.70 -14.72 -3.78
C HIS A 161 13.31 -15.32 -3.59
N ASN A 162 12.31 -14.94 -4.39
CA ASN A 162 10.91 -15.35 -4.26
C ASN A 162 10.40 -15.18 -2.81
N LEU A 163 10.65 -14.01 -2.22
CA LEU A 163 10.13 -13.68 -0.89
C LEU A 163 8.67 -13.25 -0.99
N THR A 164 7.85 -13.71 -0.05
CA THR A 164 6.39 -13.49 0.00
C THR A 164 6.01 -12.37 0.99
N GLY A 165 4.80 -11.80 0.87
CA GLY A 165 4.33 -10.76 1.79
C GLY A 165 4.68 -9.33 1.40
N PHE A 166 5.49 -9.14 0.35
CA PHE A 166 5.96 -7.84 -0.14
C PHE A 166 5.05 -7.29 -1.23
N ARG A 167 4.61 -6.03 -1.07
CA ARG A 167 3.97 -5.25 -2.13
C ARG A 167 4.68 -3.91 -2.30
N PHE A 168 4.91 -3.57 -3.56
CA PHE A 168 5.64 -2.37 -3.97
C PHE A 168 4.68 -1.47 -4.75
N ILE A 169 4.47 -0.25 -4.27
CA ILE A 169 3.72 0.78 -5.01
C ILE A 169 4.76 1.71 -5.63
N GLU A 170 4.88 1.73 -6.95
CA GLU A 170 5.78 2.65 -7.65
C GLU A 170 5.31 4.09 -7.39
N LEU A 171 6.22 4.94 -6.89
CA LEU A 171 5.95 6.33 -6.56
C LEU A 171 6.71 7.31 -7.45
N TRP A 172 7.84 6.88 -7.99
CA TRP A 172 8.70 7.73 -8.80
C TRP A 172 9.65 6.90 -9.66
N ASP A 173 9.95 7.42 -10.84
CA ASP A 173 10.89 6.87 -11.80
C ASP A 173 11.74 8.01 -12.36
N SER A 174 13.06 7.90 -12.21
CA SER A 174 14.01 8.92 -12.67
C SER A 174 14.06 9.06 -14.19
N GLU A 175 13.64 8.03 -14.92
CA GLU A 175 13.69 7.96 -16.38
C GLU A 175 12.34 8.29 -17.02
N ALA A 176 11.29 8.45 -16.23
CA ALA A 176 9.99 8.79 -16.77
C ALA A 176 9.98 10.21 -17.31
N ASP A 177 9.43 10.37 -18.52
CA ASP A 177 9.15 11.68 -19.09
C ASP A 177 8.06 12.37 -18.24
N PRO A 178 8.38 13.48 -17.54
CA PRO A 178 7.43 14.19 -16.71
C PRO A 178 6.19 14.64 -17.49
N THR A 179 6.36 14.92 -18.78
CA THR A 179 5.29 15.35 -19.68
C THR A 179 4.33 14.19 -19.95
N ALA A 180 4.85 12.99 -20.19
CA ALA A 180 4.05 11.79 -20.41
C ALA A 180 3.29 11.37 -19.13
N GLN A 181 3.94 11.46 -17.96
CA GLN A 181 3.29 11.19 -16.68
C GLN A 181 2.15 12.17 -16.40
N GLU A 182 2.38 13.47 -16.61
CA GLU A 182 1.35 14.48 -16.42
C GLU A 182 0.18 14.28 -17.39
N MET A 183 0.46 13.97 -18.67
CA MET A 183 -0.59 13.65 -19.64
C MET A 183 -1.39 12.41 -19.24
N GLN A 184 -0.75 11.36 -18.73
CA GLN A 184 -1.44 10.16 -18.28
C GLN A 184 -2.31 10.45 -17.05
N ARG A 185 -1.79 11.20 -16.08
CA ARG A 185 -2.55 11.66 -14.91
C ARG A 185 -3.75 12.48 -15.31
N GLN A 186 -3.56 13.41 -16.25
CA GLN A 186 -4.62 14.26 -16.76
C GLN A 186 -5.73 13.43 -17.39
N ARG A 187 -5.38 12.43 -18.20
CA ARG A 187 -6.36 11.45 -18.73
C ARG A 187 -7.08 10.68 -17.62
N TYR A 188 -6.38 10.28 -16.57
CA TYR A 188 -7.00 9.60 -15.43
C TYR A 188 -7.97 10.52 -14.68
N LEU A 189 -7.62 11.79 -14.46
CA LEU A 189 -8.48 12.77 -13.80
C LEU A 189 -9.70 13.11 -14.65
N GLU A 190 -9.51 13.30 -15.96
CA GLU A 190 -10.60 13.46 -16.93
C GLU A 190 -11.53 12.26 -16.89
N ARG A 191 -10.96 11.05 -16.85
CA ARG A 191 -11.75 9.82 -16.74
C ARG A 191 -12.56 9.74 -15.45
N LEU A 192 -11.98 10.13 -14.31
CA LEU A 192 -12.72 10.21 -13.04
C LEU A 192 -13.83 11.26 -13.12
N ALA A 193 -13.58 12.42 -13.72
CA ALA A 193 -14.57 13.47 -13.87
C ALA A 193 -15.72 13.04 -14.81
N GLU A 194 -15.44 12.27 -15.86
CA GLU A 194 -16.44 11.65 -16.73
C GLU A 194 -17.31 10.65 -15.97
N ILE A 195 -16.72 9.82 -15.10
CA ILE A 195 -17.42 8.82 -14.29
C ILE A 195 -18.48 9.48 -13.39
N GLU A 196 -18.18 10.66 -12.84
CA GLU A 196 -19.08 11.41 -11.96
C GLU A 196 -20.22 12.13 -12.72
N GLN A 197 -20.31 11.98 -14.05
CA GLN A 197 -21.36 12.60 -14.84
C GLN A 197 -22.64 11.75 -14.84
N GLY A 198 -23.79 12.46 -14.92
CA GLY A 198 -25.09 11.85 -15.06
C GLY A 198 -25.81 11.59 -13.73
N PRO A 199 -26.92 10.84 -13.76
CA PRO A 199 -27.74 10.58 -12.59
C PRO A 199 -26.96 9.82 -11.51
N ALA A 200 -26.98 10.37 -10.29
CA ALA A 200 -26.37 9.75 -9.11
C ALA A 200 -27.44 9.05 -8.27
N TYR A 201 -27.08 7.90 -7.72
CA TYR A 201 -27.91 7.06 -6.87
C TYR A 201 -27.18 6.72 -5.58
N SER A 202 -27.94 6.43 -4.53
CA SER A 202 -27.38 5.81 -3.31
C SER A 202 -26.94 4.37 -3.60
N PHE A 203 -26.09 3.82 -2.72
CA PHE A 203 -25.66 2.43 -2.83
C PHE A 203 -26.84 1.42 -2.88
N ALA A 204 -27.86 1.65 -2.05
CA ALA A 204 -29.05 0.78 -2.02
C ALA A 204 -29.83 0.82 -3.34
N GLU A 205 -30.03 2.02 -3.91
CA GLU A 205 -30.75 2.17 -5.17
C GLU A 205 -29.96 1.60 -6.35
N VAL A 206 -28.65 1.85 -6.40
CA VAL A 206 -27.84 1.41 -7.53
C VAL A 206 -27.69 -0.11 -7.57
N THR A 207 -27.55 -0.76 -6.41
CA THR A 207 -27.43 -2.23 -6.35
C THR A 207 -28.72 -2.94 -6.76
N GLU A 208 -29.88 -2.39 -6.42
CA GLU A 208 -31.16 -2.88 -6.91
C GLU A 208 -31.27 -2.72 -8.44
N ARG A 209 -30.91 -1.53 -8.95
CA ARG A 209 -30.99 -1.22 -10.39
C ARG A 209 -29.99 -2.02 -11.23
N MET A 210 -28.77 -2.23 -10.74
CA MET A 210 -27.76 -3.08 -11.41
C MET A 210 -28.33 -4.46 -11.72
N ARG A 211 -29.03 -5.07 -10.75
CA ARG A 211 -29.67 -6.38 -10.93
C ARG A 211 -30.84 -6.33 -11.91
N LYS A 212 -31.72 -5.33 -11.80
CA LYS A 212 -32.90 -5.20 -12.67
C LYS A 212 -32.55 -4.85 -14.12
N GLU A 213 -31.56 -3.99 -14.31
CA GLU A 213 -31.16 -3.45 -15.62
C GLU A 213 -29.96 -4.21 -16.23
N ASN A 214 -29.44 -5.22 -15.54
CA ASN A 214 -28.22 -5.95 -15.93
C ASN A 214 -27.01 -5.03 -16.20
N LYS A 215 -26.81 -4.02 -15.34
CA LYS A 215 -25.77 -2.99 -15.46
C LYS A 215 -24.70 -3.09 -14.38
N ALA A 216 -23.62 -2.35 -14.59
CA ALA A 216 -22.62 -2.05 -13.58
C ALA A 216 -22.88 -0.66 -12.95
N ALA A 217 -22.16 -0.35 -11.87
CA ALA A 217 -22.18 0.98 -11.27
C ALA A 217 -20.76 1.49 -11.04
N VAL A 218 -20.56 2.80 -11.13
CA VAL A 218 -19.26 3.46 -10.90
C VAL A 218 -19.40 4.62 -9.94
N SER A 219 -18.33 4.90 -9.19
CA SER A 219 -18.19 6.07 -8.34
C SER A 219 -16.71 6.31 -8.04
N GLY A 220 -16.20 7.48 -8.43
CA GLY A 220 -14.78 7.79 -8.45
C GLY A 220 -13.98 6.70 -9.17
N LYS A 221 -13.03 6.10 -8.46
CA LYS A 221 -12.22 4.99 -9.00
C LYS A 221 -12.88 3.61 -8.85
N GLN A 222 -14.03 3.51 -8.18
CA GLN A 222 -14.66 2.23 -7.89
C GLN A 222 -15.65 1.85 -9.00
N LYS A 223 -15.68 0.57 -9.37
CA LYS A 223 -16.73 -0.04 -10.20
C LYS A 223 -17.29 -1.26 -9.49
N LEU A 224 -18.61 -1.39 -9.53
CA LEU A 224 -19.36 -2.54 -9.03
C LEU A 224 -19.96 -3.28 -10.21
N GLN A 225 -19.87 -4.60 -10.20
CA GLN A 225 -20.47 -5.44 -11.23
C GLN A 225 -20.89 -6.77 -10.66
N LEU A 226 -22.07 -7.27 -11.06
CA LEU A 226 -22.49 -8.63 -10.75
C LEU A 226 -21.91 -9.60 -11.78
N ASP A 227 -21.29 -10.69 -11.29
CA ASP A 227 -20.87 -11.82 -12.12
C ASP A 227 -22.07 -12.69 -12.55
N GLU A 228 -21.79 -13.79 -13.26
CA GLU A 228 -22.83 -14.74 -13.71
C GLU A 228 -23.61 -15.41 -12.57
N ASN A 229 -23.02 -15.48 -11.36
CA ASN A 229 -23.63 -16.07 -10.17
C ASN A 229 -24.28 -15.02 -9.26
N ASP A 230 -24.55 -13.82 -9.79
CA ASP A 230 -25.08 -12.69 -9.03
C ASP A 230 -24.20 -12.25 -7.84
N SER A 231 -22.91 -12.60 -7.87
CA SER A 231 -21.92 -12.19 -6.87
C SER A 231 -21.37 -10.81 -7.23
N LEU A 232 -21.31 -9.92 -6.25
CA LEU A 232 -20.81 -8.56 -6.44
C LEU A 232 -19.29 -8.53 -6.50
N LEU A 233 -18.75 -7.97 -7.56
CA LEU A 233 -17.32 -7.71 -7.77
C LEU A 233 -17.03 -6.23 -7.55
N ILE A 234 -15.83 -5.95 -7.03
CA ILE A 234 -15.30 -4.58 -6.90
C ILE A 234 -14.12 -4.43 -7.85
N GLY A 235 -14.17 -3.42 -8.70
CA GLY A 235 -13.10 -3.00 -9.58
C GLY A 235 -12.50 -1.68 -9.11
N ASP A 236 -11.17 -1.63 -8.96
CA ASP A 236 -10.42 -0.39 -8.74
C ASP A 236 -9.83 0.09 -10.08
N LEU A 237 -10.16 1.32 -10.50
CA LEU A 237 -9.59 1.94 -11.69
C LEU A 237 -8.10 2.17 -11.49
N VAL A 238 -7.30 1.60 -12.38
CA VAL A 238 -5.84 1.70 -12.38
C VAL A 238 -5.44 2.89 -13.26
N GLU A 239 -4.68 3.82 -12.69
CA GLU A 239 -4.27 5.06 -13.34
C GLU A 239 -3.47 4.86 -14.63
N ASP A 240 -2.53 3.92 -14.63
CA ASP A 240 -1.64 3.70 -15.78
C ASP A 240 -2.36 3.08 -16.98
N THR A 241 -3.38 2.24 -16.75
CA THR A 241 -4.05 1.50 -17.81
C THR A 241 -5.44 2.05 -18.13
N LEU A 242 -6.02 2.85 -17.22
CA LEU A 242 -7.42 3.27 -17.26
C LEU A 242 -8.40 2.09 -17.36
N THR A 243 -7.99 0.93 -16.82
CA THR A 243 -8.82 -0.27 -16.71
C THR A 243 -9.05 -0.64 -15.24
N TYR A 244 -10.05 -1.48 -14.99
CA TYR A 244 -10.37 -1.92 -13.63
C TYR A 244 -9.61 -3.18 -13.25
N ALA A 245 -8.93 -3.14 -12.10
CA ALA A 245 -8.42 -4.31 -11.42
C ALA A 245 -9.52 -4.88 -10.52
N TRP A 246 -9.95 -6.11 -10.80
CA TRP A 246 -11.14 -6.70 -10.17
C TRP A 246 -10.81 -7.65 -9.02
N MET A 247 -11.66 -7.64 -8.00
CA MET A 247 -11.60 -8.55 -6.86
C MET A 247 -13.00 -8.99 -6.42
N ASN A 248 -13.06 -10.19 -5.82
CA ASN A 248 -14.23 -10.67 -5.10
C ASN A 248 -14.14 -10.20 -3.63
N PRO A 249 -15.04 -9.33 -3.16
CA PRO A 249 -14.98 -8.77 -1.82
C PRO A 249 -15.45 -9.79 -0.76
N ILE A 250 -14.74 -9.82 0.37
CA ILE A 250 -15.18 -10.54 1.58
C ILE A 250 -16.11 -9.65 2.43
N TYR A 251 -16.05 -8.32 2.24
CA TYR A 251 -16.95 -7.34 2.86
C TYR A 251 -17.11 -6.11 1.95
N ILE A 252 -18.22 -5.38 2.11
CA ILE A 252 -18.45 -4.11 1.42
C ILE A 252 -17.88 -2.96 2.26
N PRO A 253 -16.94 -2.14 1.75
CA PRO A 253 -16.42 -1.00 2.49
C PRO A 253 -17.54 -0.04 2.92
N PRO A 254 -17.65 0.36 4.20
CA PRO A 254 -18.70 1.26 4.66
C PRO A 254 -18.76 2.59 3.90
N LEU A 255 -17.61 3.08 3.41
CA LEU A 255 -17.53 4.30 2.59
C LEU A 255 -18.42 4.23 1.34
N PHE A 256 -18.68 3.03 0.81
CA PHE A 256 -19.50 2.87 -0.40
C PHE A 256 -20.95 3.32 -0.18
N LEU A 257 -21.43 3.29 1.06
CA LEU A 257 -22.78 3.72 1.42
C LEU A 257 -22.95 5.24 1.29
N ASP A 258 -21.88 6.00 1.49
CA ASP A 258 -21.86 7.47 1.40
C ASP A 258 -21.51 7.97 0.00
N MET A 259 -21.07 7.07 -0.88
CA MET A 259 -20.68 7.38 -2.25
C MET A 259 -21.90 7.58 -3.16
N LYS A 260 -21.72 8.44 -4.17
CA LYS A 260 -22.71 8.67 -5.23
C LYS A 260 -22.39 7.78 -6.41
N TRP A 261 -23.33 6.92 -6.77
CA TRP A 261 -23.12 5.88 -7.78
C TRP A 261 -23.85 6.18 -9.08
N HIS A 262 -23.21 5.86 -10.20
CA HIS A 262 -23.71 6.10 -11.54
C HIS A 262 -23.82 4.77 -12.29
N LEU A 263 -24.95 4.52 -12.95
CA LEU A 263 -25.15 3.30 -13.73
C LEU A 263 -24.39 3.36 -15.05
N VAL A 264 -23.68 2.29 -15.38
CA VAL A 264 -22.92 2.14 -16.61
C VAL A 264 -23.03 0.72 -17.16
N GLU A 265 -22.59 0.52 -18.40
CA GLU A 265 -22.51 -0.81 -18.99
C GLU A 265 -21.47 -1.69 -18.27
N LYS A 266 -21.77 -3.00 -18.25
CA LYS A 266 -20.86 -4.01 -17.71
C LYS A 266 -19.58 -4.09 -18.55
N GLU A 267 -18.45 -4.34 -17.88
CA GLU A 267 -17.27 -4.85 -18.57
C GLU A 267 -17.53 -6.28 -19.07
N PRO A 268 -16.92 -6.69 -20.20
CA PRO A 268 -16.95 -8.07 -20.67
C PRO A 268 -16.52 -9.07 -19.58
N GLU A 269 -17.05 -10.29 -19.65
CA GLU A 269 -16.88 -11.33 -18.62
C GLU A 269 -15.45 -11.46 -18.10
N LEU A 270 -15.32 -11.25 -16.79
CA LEU A 270 -14.07 -11.31 -16.06
C LEU A 270 -13.77 -12.77 -15.73
N LYS A 271 -12.88 -13.39 -16.51
CA LYS A 271 -12.38 -14.73 -16.21
C LYS A 271 -11.48 -14.68 -14.99
N PHE A 272 -12.06 -14.80 -13.80
CA PHE A 272 -11.29 -15.11 -12.61
C PHE A 272 -10.69 -16.50 -12.79
N GLY A 273 -9.38 -16.56 -12.97
CA GLY A 273 -8.66 -17.82 -12.92
C GLY A 273 -8.93 -18.45 -11.57
N ARG A 274 -9.77 -19.50 -11.53
CA ARG A 274 -9.85 -20.40 -10.39
C ARG A 274 -8.43 -20.95 -10.16
N ARG A 275 -7.70 -20.39 -9.19
CA ARG A 275 -6.55 -21.10 -8.62
C ARG A 275 -7.13 -22.30 -7.88
N LYS A 276 -6.95 -23.47 -8.49
CA LYS A 276 -7.11 -24.76 -7.82
C LYS A 276 -6.12 -24.90 -6.68
#